data_AF-A0A933W8Y2-F1
#
_entry.id   AF-A0A933W8Y2-F1
#
_cell.length_a   1.000
_cell.length_b   1.000
_cell.length_c   1.000
_cell.angle_alpha   90.00
_cell.angle_beta   90.00
_cell.angle_gamma   90.00
#
_symmetry.space_group_name_H-M   'P 1'
#
loop_
_entity.id
_entity.type
_entity.pdbx_description
1 polymer ?
#
loop_
_entity_poly.entity_id
_entity_poly.type
_entity_poly.pdbx_seq_one_letter_code
_entity_poly.pdbx_strand_id
1 'polypeptide(L)'
;MQKEYREAKKNFNLSTQTLKVMRDIRSEIDGAGGRGRQMISAVDGSFCNKTIFKADSDRTVLIARCRKDAKLCRAAGPGGRRKYSSEKFTPEKVRKDSAFPWKQAKIWFGGKARKIRFKEVKNVLWQRGAGLKLLRLLVIAPQPCKLSPNAKT
;
A
#
# COMPACT_ATOMS: atom_id res chain seq x y z
N MET A 1 -9.73 -25.77 24.67
CA MET A 1 -10.51 -25.73 23.41
C MET A 1 -10.83 -24.32 22.86
N GLN A 2 -11.69 -23.48 23.47
CA GLN A 2 -12.04 -22.17 22.86
C GLN A 2 -10.88 -21.16 22.81
N LYS A 3 -9.97 -21.18 23.78
CA LYS A 3 -8.80 -20.28 23.83
C LYS A 3 -7.76 -20.65 22.76
N GLU A 4 -7.41 -21.93 22.67
CA GLU A 4 -6.49 -22.47 21.65
C GLU A 4 -7.01 -22.23 20.23
N TYR A 5 -8.31 -22.41 19.99
CA TYR A 5 -8.92 -22.11 18.69
C TYR A 5 -8.84 -20.61 18.33
N ARG A 6 -9.03 -19.71 19.30
CA ARG A 6 -8.88 -18.26 19.09
C ARG A 6 -7.43 -17.88 18.80
N GLU A 7 -6.47 -18.52 19.45
CA GLU A 7 -5.03 -18.33 19.21
C GLU A 7 -4.63 -18.88 17.84
N ALA A 8 -5.09 -20.08 17.48
CA ALA A 8 -4.91 -20.65 16.15
C ALA A 8 -5.46 -19.72 15.06
N LYS A 9 -6.69 -19.20 15.21
CA LYS A 9 -7.26 -18.21 14.28
C LYS A 9 -6.40 -16.95 14.12
N LYS A 10 -5.78 -16.47 15.20
CA LYS A 10 -4.87 -15.33 15.14
C LYS A 10 -3.57 -15.68 14.40
N ASN A 11 -3.03 -16.88 14.58
CA ASN A 11 -1.77 -17.29 13.98
C ASN A 11 -1.92 -17.74 12.51
N PHE A 12 -3.05 -18.35 12.16
CA PHE A 12 -3.34 -18.91 10.85
C PHE A 12 -4.24 -18.02 9.98
N ASN A 13 -4.36 -16.73 10.30
CA ASN A 13 -5.06 -15.82 9.41
C ASN A 13 -4.23 -15.50 8.16
N LEU A 14 -4.91 -15.07 7.10
CA LEU A 14 -4.31 -14.78 5.81
C LEU A 14 -3.13 -13.78 5.89
N SER A 15 -3.23 -12.76 6.75
CA SER A 15 -2.18 -11.74 6.86
C SER A 15 -0.94 -12.28 7.57
N THR A 16 -1.08 -13.06 8.64
CA THR A 16 0.07 -13.64 9.35
C THR A 16 0.79 -14.67 8.49
N GLN A 17 0.03 -15.50 7.75
CA GLN A 17 0.61 -16.46 6.81
C GLN A 17 1.34 -15.76 5.65
N THR A 18 0.76 -14.67 5.13
CA THR A 18 1.43 -13.89 4.07
C THR A 18 2.74 -13.27 4.54
N LEU A 19 2.82 -12.80 5.78
CA LEU A 19 4.08 -12.31 6.34
C LEU A 19 5.14 -13.41 6.45
N LYS A 20 4.72 -14.64 6.78
CA LYS A 20 5.63 -15.79 6.79
C LYS A 20 6.17 -16.05 5.39
N VAL A 21 5.29 -16.19 4.39
CA VAL A 21 5.68 -16.39 2.99
C VAL A 21 6.60 -15.27 2.48
N MET A 22 6.30 -14.02 2.79
CA MET A 22 7.17 -12.90 2.40
C MET A 22 8.56 -12.97 3.02
N ARG A 23 8.67 -13.41 4.28
CA ARG A 23 9.96 -13.58 4.97
C ARG A 23 10.74 -14.75 4.41
N ASP A 24 10.07 -15.85 4.12
CA ASP A 24 10.68 -17.05 3.54
C ASP A 24 11.25 -16.73 2.15
N ILE A 25 10.48 -16.08 1.28
CA ILE A 25 10.96 -15.60 -0.03
C ILE A 25 12.14 -14.64 0.12
N ARG A 26 12.09 -13.72 1.08
CA ARG A 26 13.23 -12.80 1.33
C ARG A 26 14.49 -13.55 1.73
N SER A 27 14.37 -14.59 2.55
CA SER A 27 15.46 -15.46 2.96
C SER A 27 16.04 -16.26 1.79
N GLU A 28 15.18 -16.79 0.91
CA GLU A 28 15.60 -17.49 -0.30
C GLU A 28 16.36 -16.58 -1.27
N ILE A 29 15.87 -15.36 -1.50
CA ILE A 29 16.57 -14.37 -2.33
C ILE A 29 17.94 -14.03 -1.71
N ASP A 30 18.02 -13.89 -0.38
CA ASP A 30 19.30 -13.66 0.30
C ASP A 30 20.27 -14.84 0.14
N GLY A 31 19.78 -16.07 0.29
CA GLY A 31 20.56 -17.30 0.08
C GLY A 31 21.08 -17.44 -1.36
N ALA A 32 20.33 -16.93 -2.34
CA ALA A 32 20.73 -16.86 -3.74
C ALA A 32 21.67 -15.67 -4.08
N GLY A 33 22.25 -15.01 -3.07
CA GLY A 33 23.17 -13.87 -3.25
C GLY A 33 22.47 -12.52 -3.47
N GLY A 34 21.15 -12.45 -3.31
CA GLY A 34 20.34 -11.27 -3.55
C GLY A 34 20.23 -10.28 -2.39
N ARG A 35 21.11 -10.35 -1.36
CA ARG A 35 21.11 -9.38 -0.23
C ARG A 35 21.14 -7.92 -0.70
N GLY A 36 21.87 -7.62 -1.77
CA GLY A 36 22.00 -6.25 -2.28
C GLY A 36 20.74 -5.71 -2.97
N ARG A 37 19.70 -6.54 -3.17
CA ARG A 37 18.52 -6.18 -3.97
C ARG A 37 17.29 -5.97 -3.09
N GLN A 38 16.50 -4.96 -3.44
CA GLN A 38 15.18 -4.78 -2.85
C GLN A 38 14.18 -5.79 -3.42
N MET A 39 13.34 -6.38 -2.56
CA MET A 39 12.17 -7.15 -2.97
C MET A 39 10.96 -6.21 -3.07
N ILE A 40 10.22 -6.25 -4.17
CA ILE A 40 8.95 -5.52 -4.30
C ILE A 40 7.81 -6.53 -4.21
N SER A 41 6.98 -6.41 -3.18
CA SER A 41 5.81 -7.26 -2.96
C SER A 41 4.55 -6.48 -3.29
N ALA A 42 3.98 -6.75 -4.46
CA ALA A 42 2.68 -6.24 -4.86
C ALA A 42 1.58 -7.20 -4.37
N VAL A 43 0.70 -6.71 -3.49
CA VAL A 43 -0.34 -7.50 -2.83
C VAL A 43 -1.73 -6.89 -3.04
N ASP A 44 -2.76 -7.72 -2.94
CA ASP A 44 -4.15 -7.27 -3.01
C ASP A 44 -4.53 -6.31 -1.85
N GLY A 45 -5.62 -5.58 -2.00
CA GLY A 45 -6.14 -4.65 -1.01
C GLY A 45 -6.57 -5.31 0.32
N SER A 46 -6.89 -6.60 0.34
CA SER A 46 -7.09 -7.36 1.58
C SER A 46 -5.86 -7.35 2.51
N PHE A 47 -4.66 -7.19 1.94
CA PHE A 47 -3.39 -7.04 2.65
C PHE A 47 -3.04 -5.59 3.01
N CYS A 48 -3.84 -4.62 2.56
CA CYS A 48 -3.74 -3.23 3.00
C CYS A 48 -4.35 -3.07 4.40
N ASN A 49 -3.70 -3.66 5.41
CA ASN A 49 -4.16 -3.70 6.79
C ASN A 49 -3.01 -3.49 7.79
N LYS A 50 -3.36 -3.29 9.07
CA LYS A 50 -2.40 -3.01 10.14
C LYS A 50 -1.38 -4.13 10.38
N THR A 51 -1.75 -5.39 10.17
CA THR A 51 -0.88 -6.54 10.42
C THR A 51 0.27 -6.53 9.43
N ILE A 52 -0.04 -6.35 8.14
CA ILE A 52 0.98 -6.29 7.09
C ILE A 52 1.78 -4.99 7.16
N PHE A 53 1.11 -3.83 7.27
CA PHE A 53 1.80 -2.54 7.15
C PHE A 53 2.64 -2.14 8.37
N LYS A 54 2.36 -2.72 9.55
CA LYS A 54 3.23 -2.56 10.74
C LYS A 54 4.33 -3.60 10.83
N ALA A 55 4.25 -4.67 10.05
CA ALA A 55 5.31 -5.66 10.05
C ALA A 55 6.62 -5.00 9.63
N ASP A 56 7.67 -5.37 10.35
CA ASP A 56 9.01 -5.11 9.85
C ASP A 56 9.27 -6.04 8.66
N SER A 57 9.87 -5.46 7.63
CA SER A 57 10.10 -6.15 6.35
C SER A 57 11.41 -5.63 5.77
N ASP A 58 12.47 -6.35 6.10
CA ASP A 58 13.82 -6.00 5.67
C ASP A 58 13.92 -5.97 4.14
N ARG A 59 14.51 -4.90 3.61
CA ARG A 59 14.75 -4.65 2.17
C ARG A 59 13.54 -5.00 1.28
N THR A 60 12.34 -4.76 1.79
CA THR A 60 11.09 -5.13 1.12
C THR A 60 10.17 -3.92 0.97
N VAL A 61 9.79 -3.62 -0.27
CA VAL A 61 8.81 -2.60 -0.61
C VAL A 61 7.46 -3.26 -0.79
N LEU A 62 6.52 -2.94 0.10
CA LEU A 62 5.14 -3.39 -0.02
C LEU A 62 4.31 -2.39 -0.84
N ILE A 63 3.57 -2.90 -1.82
CA ILE A 63 2.61 -2.13 -2.61
C ILE A 63 1.25 -2.81 -2.49
N ALA A 64 0.25 -2.09 -1.99
CA ALA A 64 -1.11 -2.61 -1.84
C ALA A 64 -2.15 -1.56 -2.26
N ARG A 65 -3.30 -2.03 -2.76
CA ARG A 65 -4.44 -1.15 -3.04
C ARG A 65 -5.09 -0.73 -1.71
N CYS A 66 -5.00 0.55 -1.35
CA CYS A 66 -5.71 1.09 -0.20
C CYS A 66 -7.17 1.43 -0.54
N ARG A 67 -8.06 1.44 0.46
CA ARG A 67 -9.44 1.88 0.27
C ARG A 67 -9.48 3.39 0.00
N LYS A 68 -10.38 3.82 -0.88
CA LYS A 68 -10.57 5.23 -1.26
C LYS A 68 -10.89 6.16 -0.08
N ASP A 69 -11.42 5.60 1.01
CA ASP A 69 -11.85 6.30 2.23
C ASP A 69 -10.91 6.08 3.43
N ALA A 70 -9.70 5.54 3.19
CA ALA A 70 -8.69 5.42 4.23
C ALA A 70 -8.39 6.80 4.84
N LYS A 71 -8.41 6.89 6.18
CA LYS A 71 -8.13 8.13 6.92
C LYS A 71 -6.61 8.30 7.09
N LEU A 72 -6.05 9.17 6.25
CA LEU A 72 -4.62 9.47 6.16
C LEU A 72 -4.32 10.85 6.74
N CYS A 73 -3.08 11.10 7.12
CA CYS A 73 -2.64 12.40 7.64
C CYS A 73 -1.15 12.63 7.42
N ARG A 74 -0.71 13.86 7.69
CA ARG A 74 0.71 14.18 7.85
C ARG A 74 1.18 13.92 9.28
N ALA A 75 2.49 13.93 9.49
CA ALA A 75 3.03 14.13 10.83
C ALA A 75 2.53 15.46 11.40
N ALA A 76 2.39 15.55 12.72
CA ALA A 76 2.14 16.83 13.35
C ALA A 76 3.37 17.74 13.20
N GLY A 77 3.16 19.06 13.23
CA GLY A 77 4.25 20.03 13.22
C GLY A 77 5.16 19.93 14.45
N PRO A 78 6.37 20.51 14.39
CA PRO A 78 7.31 20.53 15.50
C PRO A 78 6.76 21.32 16.70
N GLY A 79 7.27 21.04 17.90
CA GLY A 79 6.95 21.79 19.13
C GLY A 79 5.76 21.27 19.95
N GLY A 80 5.05 20.23 19.48
CA GLY A 80 3.93 19.63 20.21
C GLY A 80 4.11 18.15 20.54
N ARG A 81 3.35 17.64 21.53
CA ARG A 81 3.34 16.22 21.91
C ARG A 81 2.66 15.30 20.88
N ARG A 82 1.87 15.86 19.96
CA ARG A 82 1.12 15.09 18.96
C ARG A 82 2.07 14.53 17.90
N LYS A 83 1.87 13.28 17.48
CA LYS A 83 2.63 12.66 16.38
C LYS A 83 1.92 12.74 15.03
N TYR A 84 0.60 12.82 15.04
CA TYR A 84 -0.24 12.86 13.85
C TYR A 84 -0.94 14.21 13.75
N SER A 85 -1.03 14.77 12.55
CA SER A 85 -1.85 15.95 12.30
C SER A 85 -3.33 15.64 12.60
N SER A 86 -4.04 16.63 13.13
CA SER A 86 -5.50 16.61 13.30
C SER A 86 -6.20 16.61 11.94
N GLU A 87 -5.61 17.26 10.94
CA GLU A 87 -6.15 17.27 9.59
C GLU A 87 -5.98 15.89 8.94
N LYS A 88 -7.13 15.27 8.62
CA LYS A 88 -7.18 14.00 7.90
C LYS A 88 -7.64 14.23 6.47
N PHE A 89 -7.11 13.42 5.56
CA PHE A 89 -7.56 13.36 4.17
C PHE A 89 -7.75 11.92 3.73
N THR A 90 -8.44 11.73 2.61
CA THR A 90 -8.67 10.42 2.00
C THR A 90 -8.05 10.36 0.61
N PRO A 91 -7.71 9.15 0.10
CA PRO A 91 -7.31 8.99 -1.29
C PRO A 91 -8.33 9.57 -2.28
N GLU A 92 -9.63 9.45 -1.99
CA GLU A 92 -10.67 10.04 -2.82
C GLU A 92 -10.66 11.58 -2.81
N LYS A 93 -10.40 12.21 -1.66
CA LYS A 93 -10.20 13.67 -1.60
C LYS A 93 -9.02 14.08 -2.49
N VAL A 94 -7.88 13.39 -2.36
CA VAL A 94 -6.69 13.64 -3.21
C VAL A 94 -7.01 13.47 -4.69
N ARG A 95 -7.83 12.48 -5.07
CA ARG A 95 -8.25 12.27 -6.47
C ARG A 95 -8.99 13.49 -7.03
N LYS A 96 -9.93 14.04 -6.27
CA LYS A 96 -10.81 15.16 -6.69
C LYS A 96 -10.15 16.54 -6.57
N ASP A 97 -9.23 16.70 -5.62
CA ASP A 97 -8.64 17.98 -5.27
C ASP A 97 -7.65 18.48 -6.34
N SER A 98 -7.91 19.64 -6.92
CA SER A 98 -7.10 20.27 -7.96
C SER A 98 -5.74 20.75 -7.47
N ALA A 99 -5.55 20.94 -6.15
CA ALA A 99 -4.26 21.33 -5.57
C ALA A 99 -3.17 20.24 -5.75
N PHE A 100 -3.56 18.99 -5.97
CA PHE A 100 -2.64 17.90 -6.28
C PHE A 100 -2.52 17.71 -7.79
N PRO A 101 -1.37 18.06 -8.42
CA PRO A 101 -1.20 17.96 -9.85
C PRO A 101 -1.14 16.50 -10.32
N TRP A 102 -1.73 16.25 -11.50
CA TRP A 102 -1.59 14.96 -12.18
C TRP A 102 -0.18 14.84 -12.79
N LYS A 103 0.50 13.75 -12.48
CA LYS A 103 1.71 13.28 -13.15
C LYS A 103 1.35 12.23 -14.18
N GLN A 104 2.24 12.02 -15.15
CA GLN A 104 2.10 10.98 -16.17
C GLN A 104 3.23 9.97 -16.08
N ALA A 105 2.92 8.70 -16.34
CA ALA A 105 3.91 7.64 -16.53
C ALA A 105 3.50 6.76 -17.71
N LYS A 106 4.49 6.30 -18.47
CA LYS A 106 4.29 5.27 -19.51
C LYS A 106 4.48 3.91 -18.86
N ILE A 107 3.44 3.09 -18.86
CA ILE A 107 3.49 1.72 -18.32
C ILE A 107 3.05 0.71 -19.37
N TRP A 108 3.50 -0.53 -19.23
CA TRP A 108 2.98 -1.64 -20.02
C TRP A 108 1.78 -2.27 -19.30
N PHE A 109 0.58 -2.19 -19.88
CA PHE A 109 -0.63 -2.78 -19.28
C PHE A 109 -1.68 -3.08 -20.36
N GLY A 110 -2.28 -4.27 -20.28
CA GLY A 110 -3.28 -4.74 -21.26
C GLY A 110 -2.70 -4.85 -22.67
N GLY A 111 -1.54 -5.50 -22.79
CA GLY A 111 -0.87 -5.84 -24.06
C GLY A 111 -0.19 -4.69 -24.81
N LYS A 112 -0.20 -3.46 -24.28
CA LYS A 112 0.46 -2.30 -24.92
C LYS A 112 0.95 -1.27 -23.93
N ALA A 113 1.86 -0.41 -24.40
CA ALA A 113 2.29 0.76 -23.65
C ALA A 113 1.16 1.80 -23.58
N ARG A 114 0.87 2.30 -22.37
CA ARG A 114 -0.17 3.29 -22.12
C ARG A 114 0.37 4.40 -21.22
N LYS A 115 -0.04 5.64 -21.48
CA LYS A 115 0.18 6.76 -20.57
C LYS A 115 -0.90 6.71 -19.49
N ILE A 116 -0.50 6.52 -18.25
CA ILE A 116 -1.39 6.63 -17.09
C ILE A 116 -1.19 7.96 -16.40
N ARG A 117 -2.26 8.47 -15.79
CA ARG A 117 -2.21 9.65 -14.92
C ARG A 117 -2.27 9.21 -13.47
N PHE A 118 -1.43 9.79 -12.63
CA PHE A 118 -1.43 9.53 -11.19
C PHE A 118 -1.11 10.79 -10.39
N LYS A 119 -1.59 10.86 -9.15
CA LYS A 119 -1.15 11.84 -8.15
C LYS A 119 -0.28 11.13 -7.13
N GLU A 120 0.70 11.85 -6.59
CA GLU A 120 1.62 11.32 -5.59
C GLU A 120 1.58 12.18 -4.33
N VAL A 121 1.41 11.52 -3.18
CA VAL A 121 1.54 12.14 -1.87
C VAL A 121 2.58 11.33 -1.09
N LYS A 122 3.78 11.89 -0.91
CA LYS A 122 4.87 11.31 -0.11
C LYS A 122 4.61 11.55 1.38
N ASN A 123 5.33 10.91 2.31
CA ASN A 123 5.30 11.22 3.75
C ASN A 123 3.88 11.25 4.34
N VAL A 124 3.11 10.19 4.08
CA VAL A 124 1.76 10.00 4.58
C VAL A 124 1.78 9.03 5.75
N LEU A 125 1.03 9.36 6.80
CA LEU A 125 0.81 8.49 7.94
C LEU A 125 -0.59 7.89 7.89
N TRP A 126 -0.67 6.62 8.26
CA TRP A 126 -1.93 5.90 8.42
C TRP A 126 -2.06 5.39 9.85
N GLN A 127 -2.58 6.25 10.73
CA GLN A 127 -2.60 6.05 12.19
C GLN A 127 -3.16 4.67 12.63
N ARG A 128 -4.25 4.22 12.00
CA ARG A 128 -4.90 2.93 12.34
C ARG A 128 -4.33 1.72 11.59
N GLY A 129 -3.55 1.95 10.53
CA GLY A 129 -2.91 0.88 9.77
C GLY A 129 -1.42 0.79 10.05
N ALA A 130 -0.61 1.62 9.39
CA ALA A 130 0.86 1.56 9.46
C ALA A 130 1.48 2.29 10.67
N GLY A 131 0.68 3.00 11.48
CA GLY A 131 1.19 3.79 12.60
C GLY A 131 2.08 4.94 12.13
N LEU A 132 3.32 4.99 12.63
CA LEU A 132 4.30 6.04 12.33
C LEU A 132 5.16 5.76 11.08
N LYS A 133 4.99 4.59 10.45
CA LYS A 133 5.69 4.27 9.20
C LYS A 133 5.25 5.25 8.11
N LEU A 134 6.21 5.98 7.55
CA LEU A 134 5.95 6.90 6.44
C LEU A 134 5.61 6.09 5.19
N LEU A 135 4.46 6.41 4.60
CA LEU A 135 3.95 5.79 3.39
C LEU A 135 3.98 6.77 2.23
N ARG A 136 3.91 6.22 1.02
CA ARG A 136 3.65 6.96 -0.20
C ARG A 136 2.30 6.55 -0.75
N LEU A 137 1.41 7.52 -0.94
CA LEU A 137 0.11 7.32 -1.59
C LEU A 137 0.25 7.64 -3.08
N LEU A 138 -0.12 6.68 -3.92
CA LEU A 138 -0.28 6.87 -5.36
C LEU A 138 -1.78 6.75 -5.70
N VAL A 139 -2.35 7.83 -6.22
CA VAL A 139 -3.76 7.84 -6.67
C VAL A 139 -3.78 7.78 -8.18
N ILE A 140 -4.16 6.63 -8.74
CA ILE A 140 -4.19 6.41 -10.19
C ILE A 140 -5.54 6.89 -10.73
N ALA A 141 -5.53 7.64 -11.82
CA ALA A 141 -6.75 8.05 -12.51
C ALA A 141 -7.49 6.80 -13.03
N PRO A 142 -8.84 6.79 -13.03
CA PRO A 142 -9.60 5.71 -13.66
C PRO A 142 -9.07 5.42 -15.05
N GLN A 143 -8.71 4.16 -15.29
CA GLN A 143 -8.34 3.68 -16.62
C GLN A 143 -9.62 3.09 -17.23
N PRO A 144 -10.13 3.66 -18.35
CA PRO A 144 -11.26 3.08 -19.03
C PRO A 144 -10.95 1.62 -19.37
N CYS A 145 -11.74 0.70 -18.80
CA CYS A 145 -11.66 -0.70 -19.13
C CYS A 145 -12.71 -0.99 -20.19
N LYS A 146 -12.32 -1.64 -21.29
CA LYS A 146 -13.29 -2.12 -22.27
C LYS A 146 -13.99 -3.34 -21.67
N LEU A 147 -15.29 -3.21 -21.42
CA LEU A 147 -16.11 -4.31 -20.89
C LEU A 147 -16.31 -5.44 -21.90
N SER A 148 -16.17 -5.15 -23.19
CA SER A 148 -16.14 -6.12 -24.29
C SER A 148 -15.20 -5.62 -25.39
N PRO A 149 -14.75 -6.49 -26.33
CA PRO A 149 -13.90 -6.08 -27.44
C PRO A 149 -14.44 -4.88 -28.23
N ASN A 150 -15.78 -4.78 -28.34
CA ASN A 150 -16.51 -3.76 -29.09
C ASN A 150 -16.99 -2.57 -28.23
N ALA A 151 -16.74 -2.57 -26.91
CA ALA A 151 -17.13 -1.45 -26.06
C ALA A 151 -16.32 -0.19 -26.40
N LYS A 152 -17.03 0.94 -26.60
CA LYS A 152 -16.41 2.25 -26.79
C LYS A 152 -15.62 2.66 -25.54
N THR A 153 -14.49 3.33 -25.76
CA THR A 153 -13.60 3.85 -24.71
C THR A 153 -14.03 5.24 -24.29
#